data_AF-A0A1V3PYH2-F1
#
_entry.id   AF-A0A1V3PYH2-F1
#
_cell.length_a   1.000
_cell.length_b   1.000
_cell.length_c   1.000
_cell.angle_alpha   90.00
_cell.angle_beta   90.00
_cell.angle_gamma   90.00
#
_symmetry.space_group_name_H-M   'P 1'
#
loop_
_entity.id
_entity.type
_entity.pdbx_description
1 polymer ?
#
loop_
_entity_poly.entity_id
_entity_poly.type
_entity_poly.pdbx_seq_one_letter_code
_entity_poly.pdbx_strand_id
1 'polypeptide(L)'
;MQQSYGVLGGIAVSLLAALCLVVAPTVQAQDGRTIRCESSNGKFNRCAMPWRDAQLARQESKGACVRDQSWGVDRQGLWVDRGCRGLFAEADRGRPGYGGPGGGWQPGPDWNRQIRLQCDSNQKRYQMCQVDLGRQGRARLVKQMSDTRCTEGYSWGWNRAGVWVNHGCRGQFVIDRRW
;
A
#
# COMPACT_ATOMS: atom_id res chain seq x y z
N MET A 1 31.15 -64.42 30.68
CA MET A 1 31.79 -64.94 29.46
C MET A 1 30.72 -65.58 28.60
N GLN A 2 30.78 -65.27 27.30
CA GLN A 2 30.19 -65.92 26.12
C GLN A 2 28.69 -66.26 26.00
N GLN A 3 28.19 -65.85 24.84
CA GLN A 3 26.86 -65.99 24.25
C GLN A 3 26.55 -67.43 23.82
N SER A 4 25.26 -67.74 23.67
CA SER A 4 24.78 -68.87 22.85
C SER A 4 23.53 -68.46 22.07
N TYR A 5 23.51 -68.85 20.80
CA TYR A 5 22.57 -68.49 19.73
C TYR A 5 21.38 -69.47 19.65
N GLY A 6 20.26 -69.07 19.01
CA GLY A 6 19.29 -70.02 18.45
C GLY A 6 17.82 -69.53 18.31
N VAL A 7 17.50 -68.62 17.39
CA VAL A 7 16.71 -68.76 16.12
C VAL A 7 15.21 -69.17 16.18
N LEU A 8 14.42 -68.40 15.41
CA LEU A 8 13.14 -68.67 14.69
C LEU A 8 11.80 -68.48 15.42
N GLY A 9 11.07 -67.43 15.02
CA GLY A 9 9.62 -67.38 15.17
C GLY A 9 8.99 -66.01 14.89
N GLY A 10 8.34 -65.85 13.72
CA GLY A 10 7.25 -64.88 13.55
C GLY A 10 7.56 -63.65 12.68
N ILE A 11 7.14 -63.72 11.41
CA ILE A 11 6.98 -62.58 10.52
C ILE A 11 5.85 -61.71 11.08
N ALA A 12 6.15 -60.50 11.54
CA ALA A 12 5.15 -59.45 11.70
C ALA A 12 5.66 -58.21 10.96
N VAL A 13 5.32 -58.15 9.66
CA VAL A 13 5.44 -56.97 8.81
C VAL A 13 4.63 -55.86 9.47
N SER A 14 5.28 -55.05 10.28
CA SER A 14 4.67 -53.87 10.89
C SER A 14 5.13 -52.65 10.10
N LEU A 15 4.54 -52.48 8.91
CA LEU A 15 4.56 -51.24 8.16
C LEU A 15 3.74 -50.19 8.92
N LEU A 16 4.28 -49.62 9.97
CA LEU A 16 3.77 -48.37 10.53
C LEU A 16 4.51 -47.23 9.84
N ALA A 17 3.91 -46.83 8.71
CA ALA A 17 4.26 -45.62 7.99
C ALA A 17 4.40 -44.45 8.98
N ALA A 18 5.55 -43.78 8.92
CA ALA A 18 5.80 -42.56 9.65
C ALA A 18 4.76 -41.51 9.24
N LEU A 19 3.73 -41.30 10.06
CA LEU A 19 2.79 -40.21 9.89
C LEU A 19 3.48 -38.93 10.38
N CYS A 20 4.22 -38.26 9.50
CA CYS A 20 4.68 -36.90 9.75
C CYS A 20 3.45 -35.99 9.82
N LEU A 21 2.96 -35.70 11.03
CA LEU A 21 2.04 -34.58 11.25
C LEU A 21 2.80 -33.30 10.95
N VAL A 22 2.69 -32.83 9.71
CA VAL A 22 3.18 -31.53 9.31
C VAL A 22 2.24 -30.52 9.98
N VAL A 23 2.60 -30.05 11.17
CA VAL A 23 1.93 -28.90 11.78
C VAL A 23 2.30 -27.71 10.91
N ALA A 24 1.41 -27.34 9.99
CA ALA A 24 1.57 -26.12 9.24
C ALA A 24 1.62 -24.95 10.23
N PRO A 25 2.65 -24.09 10.19
CA PRO A 25 2.65 -22.91 11.03
C PRO A 25 1.41 -22.08 10.66
N THR A 26 0.59 -21.74 11.65
CA THR A 26 -0.40 -20.68 11.48
C THR A 26 0.37 -19.41 11.20
N VAL A 27 0.39 -18.97 9.96
CA VAL A 27 0.90 -17.65 9.58
C VAL A 27 -0.02 -16.64 10.23
N GLN A 28 0.36 -16.12 11.40
CA GLN A 28 -0.25 -14.94 11.97
C GLN A 28 0.17 -13.78 11.07
N ALA A 29 -0.74 -13.34 10.21
CA ALA A 29 -0.58 -12.06 9.54
C ALA A 29 -0.48 -11.01 10.64
N GLN A 30 0.72 -10.45 10.85
CA GLN A 30 0.88 -9.30 11.72
C GLN A 30 0.13 -8.15 11.06
N ASP A 31 -1.06 -7.83 11.59
CA ASP A 31 -1.85 -6.67 11.19
C ASP A 31 -0.92 -5.45 11.21
N GLY A 32 -0.71 -4.85 10.05
CA GLY A 32 0.18 -3.73 9.87
C GLY A 32 -0.27 -2.56 10.74
N ARG A 33 0.37 -2.39 11.90
CA ARG A 33 0.32 -1.22 12.79
C ARG A 33 -1.01 -0.43 12.76
N THR A 34 -2.13 -1.05 13.14
CA THR A 34 -3.42 -0.36 13.30
C THR A 34 -3.69 0.05 14.74
N ILE A 35 -4.29 1.20 14.96
CA ILE A 35 -4.75 1.70 16.27
C ILE A 35 -6.28 1.78 16.28
N ARG A 36 -6.90 1.22 17.31
CA ARG A 36 -8.34 1.36 17.54
C ARG A 36 -8.63 2.70 18.22
N CYS A 37 -9.53 3.49 17.65
CA CYS A 37 -9.98 4.74 18.24
C CYS A 37 -11.49 4.86 18.17
N GLU A 38 -12.13 5.28 19.26
CA GLU A 38 -13.58 5.29 19.38
C GLU A 38 -14.16 6.54 20.04
N SER A 39 -15.24 7.04 19.45
CA SER A 39 -16.14 8.01 20.04
C SER A 39 -17.27 7.25 20.76
N SER A 40 -17.24 7.30 22.09
CA SER A 40 -18.24 6.68 22.96
C SER A 40 -19.34 7.66 23.31
N ASN A 41 -20.61 7.25 23.15
CA ASN A 41 -21.80 8.11 23.33
C ASN A 41 -21.78 9.40 22.50
N GLY A 42 -21.14 9.37 21.32
CA GLY A 42 -21.05 10.53 20.43
C GLY A 42 -20.02 11.57 20.84
N LYS A 43 -19.26 11.35 21.92
CA LYS A 43 -18.30 12.31 22.45
C LYS A 43 -16.97 12.27 21.70
N PHE A 44 -16.36 13.44 21.54
CA PHE A 44 -15.02 13.59 21.01
C PHE A 44 -14.01 12.79 21.84
N ASN A 45 -13.09 12.11 21.16
CA ASN A 45 -12.00 11.37 21.77
C ASN A 45 -10.72 11.49 20.93
N ARG A 46 -9.55 11.34 21.57
CA ARG A 46 -8.24 11.37 20.93
C ARG A 46 -7.44 10.12 21.23
N CYS A 47 -6.70 9.65 20.24
CA CYS A 47 -5.81 8.51 20.37
C CYS A 47 -4.40 8.90 19.92
N ALA A 48 -3.41 8.53 20.74
CA ALA A 48 -2.02 8.67 20.38
C ALA A 48 -1.72 7.77 19.17
N MET A 49 -0.93 8.28 18.23
CA MET A 49 -0.47 7.51 17.08
C MET A 49 0.99 7.87 16.78
N PRO A 50 1.82 6.92 16.31
CA PRO A 50 3.23 7.18 16.06
C PRO A 50 3.50 7.68 14.64
N TRP A 51 2.49 7.79 13.78
CA TRP A 51 2.58 8.30 12.40
C TRP A 51 2.09 9.74 12.26
N ARG A 52 2.48 10.39 11.15
CA ARG A 52 2.13 11.78 10.85
C ARG A 52 0.72 11.95 10.30
N ASP A 53 0.16 10.89 9.74
CA ASP A 53 -1.21 10.84 9.24
C ASP A 53 -1.77 9.44 9.40
N ALA A 54 -3.08 9.33 9.46
CA ALA A 54 -3.79 8.06 9.60
C ALA A 54 -4.88 7.94 8.55
N GLN A 55 -5.20 6.72 8.11
CA GLN A 55 -6.35 6.39 7.27
C GLN A 55 -7.27 5.42 8.01
N LEU A 56 -8.57 5.48 7.72
CA LEU A 56 -9.54 4.53 8.28
C LEU A 56 -9.34 3.17 7.61
N ALA A 57 -8.81 2.20 8.36
CA ALA A 57 -8.56 0.84 7.89
C ALA A 57 -9.82 -0.04 8.02
N ARG A 58 -10.62 0.17 9.09
CA ARG A 58 -11.88 -0.54 9.30
C ARG A 58 -12.84 0.31 10.13
N GLN A 59 -14.08 0.45 9.67
CA GLN A 59 -15.14 1.03 10.47
C GLN A 59 -15.77 -0.04 11.39
N GLU A 60 -15.94 0.29 12.67
CA GLU A 60 -16.57 -0.58 13.68
C GLU A 60 -17.87 0.01 14.25
N SER A 61 -18.24 1.22 13.83
CA SER A 61 -19.46 1.91 14.22
C SER A 61 -20.53 1.77 13.14
N LYS A 62 -21.81 1.80 13.54
CA LYS A 62 -22.95 1.87 12.62
C LYS A 62 -23.06 3.25 11.95
N GLY A 63 -22.65 4.31 12.66
CA GLY A 63 -22.56 5.67 12.12
C GLY A 63 -21.34 5.84 11.23
N ALA A 64 -21.44 6.70 10.21
CA ALA A 64 -20.38 6.90 9.24
C ALA A 64 -19.11 7.52 9.87
N CYS A 65 -17.95 6.99 9.50
CA CYS A 65 -16.65 7.57 9.81
C CYS A 65 -16.11 8.36 8.61
N VAL A 66 -16.42 9.65 8.54
CA VAL A 66 -15.98 10.54 7.44
C VAL A 66 -14.85 11.45 7.92
N ARG A 67 -13.73 11.47 7.19
CA ARG A 67 -12.58 12.33 7.51
C ARG A 67 -13.01 13.80 7.52
N ASP A 68 -12.45 14.57 8.45
CA ASP A 68 -12.71 16.00 8.70
C ASP A 68 -14.15 16.30 9.14
N GLN A 69 -14.97 15.25 9.33
CA GLN A 69 -16.30 15.36 9.91
C GLN A 69 -16.32 14.64 11.24
N SER A 70 -16.26 13.31 11.25
CA SER A 70 -16.39 12.50 12.46
C SER A 70 -15.07 11.86 12.89
N TRP A 71 -13.99 12.09 12.16
CA TRP A 71 -12.63 11.76 12.58
C TRP A 71 -11.61 12.58 11.78
N GLY A 72 -10.37 12.67 12.27
CA GLY A 72 -9.30 13.33 11.55
C GLY A 72 -7.97 13.26 12.29
N VAL A 73 -6.98 13.98 11.76
CA VAL A 73 -5.65 14.08 12.37
C VAL A 73 -5.31 15.56 12.55
N ASP A 74 -4.86 15.93 13.74
CA ASP A 74 -4.30 17.24 14.02
C ASP A 74 -2.95 17.13 14.76
N ARG A 75 -2.47 18.26 15.31
CA ARG A 75 -1.17 18.31 16.00
C ARG A 75 -1.10 17.45 17.26
N GLN A 76 -2.24 17.07 17.82
CA GLN A 76 -2.37 16.28 19.06
C GLN A 76 -2.65 14.79 18.77
N GLY A 77 -2.82 14.42 17.50
CA GLY A 77 -2.98 13.04 17.05
C GLY A 77 -4.29 12.78 16.33
N LEU A 78 -4.68 11.51 16.31
CA LEU A 78 -5.95 11.05 15.74
C LEU A 78 -7.10 11.46 16.66
N TRP A 79 -8.14 12.06 16.11
CA TRP A 79 -9.38 12.32 16.83
C TRP A 79 -10.56 11.65 16.15
N VAL A 80 -11.57 11.30 16.95
CA VAL A 80 -12.85 10.72 16.52
C VAL A 80 -13.98 11.39 17.28
N ASP A 81 -15.12 11.55 16.64
CA ASP A 81 -16.26 12.29 17.16
C ASP A 81 -17.58 11.73 16.59
N ARG A 82 -18.72 12.15 17.15
CA ARG A 82 -20.07 11.83 16.63
C ARG A 82 -20.34 10.34 16.45
N GLY A 83 -19.76 9.53 17.33
CA GLY A 83 -19.98 8.09 17.39
C GLY A 83 -19.15 7.30 16.37
N CYS A 84 -18.20 7.93 15.68
CA CYS A 84 -17.24 7.22 14.84
C CYS A 84 -16.33 6.33 15.70
N ARG A 85 -16.29 5.05 15.33
CA ARG A 85 -15.40 4.04 15.90
C ARG A 85 -14.78 3.22 14.78
N GLY A 86 -13.48 3.00 14.86
CA GLY A 86 -12.76 2.24 13.84
C GLY A 86 -11.32 1.90 14.20
N LEU A 87 -10.72 1.10 13.34
CA LEU A 87 -9.29 0.86 13.27
C LEU A 87 -8.67 1.84 12.27
N PHE A 88 -7.59 2.47 12.68
CA PHE A 88 -6.87 3.46 11.90
C PHE A 88 -5.43 3.00 11.68
N ALA A 89 -4.97 3.04 10.44
CA ALA A 89 -3.60 2.69 10.06
C ALA A 89 -2.81 3.95 9.70
N GLU A 90 -1.49 3.84 9.57
CA GLU A 90 -0.68 4.89 8.92
C GLU A 90 -1.26 5.22 7.53
N ALA A 91 -1.51 6.51 7.29
CA ALA A 91 -1.81 6.97 5.94
C ALA A 91 -0.49 7.20 5.21
N ASP A 92 -0.30 6.50 4.09
CA ASP A 92 0.83 6.68 3.19
C ASP A 92 0.76 8.05 2.51
N ARG A 93 1.16 9.11 3.22
CA ARG A 93 1.55 10.39 2.61
C ARG A 93 2.96 10.26 2.05
N GLY A 94 3.13 9.44 1.01
CA GLY A 94 4.34 9.43 0.18
C GLY A 94 5.65 9.17 0.93
N ARG A 95 5.65 8.29 1.94
CA ARG A 95 6.90 7.68 2.42
C ARG A 95 7.05 6.34 1.69
N PRO A 96 8.06 6.16 0.82
CA PRO A 96 8.27 4.87 0.17
C PRO A 96 8.73 3.87 1.25
N GLY A 97 7.81 3.03 1.71
CA GLY A 97 8.09 2.11 2.80
C GLY A 97 6.97 1.10 3.07
N TYR A 98 6.95 0.04 2.26
CA TYR A 98 6.45 -1.31 2.58
C TYR A 98 4.96 -1.51 2.92
N GLY A 99 4.21 -1.99 1.93
CA GLY A 99 3.37 -3.20 2.08
C GLY A 99 1.85 -3.04 2.16
N GLY A 100 1.14 -3.51 1.12
CA GLY A 100 -0.22 -4.07 1.25
C GLY A 100 -1.35 -3.34 0.49
N PRO A 101 -2.45 -4.03 0.13
CA PRO A 101 -3.05 -3.92 -1.20
C PRO A 101 -4.41 -3.19 -1.24
N GLY A 102 -4.52 -2.16 -2.08
CA GLY A 102 -5.80 -1.62 -2.51
C GLY A 102 -5.82 -0.09 -2.62
N GLY A 103 -5.68 0.44 -3.85
CA GLY A 103 -6.10 1.81 -4.15
C GLY A 103 -5.09 2.70 -4.88
N GLY A 104 -3.86 2.23 -5.10
CA GLY A 104 -2.92 2.84 -6.03
C GLY A 104 -2.96 2.09 -7.35
N TRP A 105 -2.78 2.78 -8.47
CA TRP A 105 -2.54 2.12 -9.74
C TRP A 105 -1.31 1.19 -9.59
N GLN A 106 -1.56 -0.12 -9.63
CA GLN A 106 -0.61 -1.18 -9.27
C GLN A 106 -0.12 -1.88 -10.56
N PRO A 107 1.03 -1.49 -11.11
CA PRO A 107 1.62 -2.20 -12.24
C PRO A 107 2.15 -3.58 -11.82
N GLY A 108 1.85 -4.62 -12.60
CA GLY A 108 2.21 -6.01 -12.32
C GLY A 108 3.72 -6.36 -12.35
N PRO A 109 4.09 -7.63 -12.13
CA PRO A 109 5.48 -8.09 -11.98
C PRO A 109 6.43 -7.81 -13.16
N ASP A 110 5.90 -7.56 -14.37
CA ASP A 110 6.68 -7.40 -15.60
C ASP A 110 7.06 -5.95 -15.95
N TRP A 111 6.91 -5.00 -15.02
CA TRP A 111 7.07 -3.55 -15.30
C TRP A 111 8.51 -3.03 -15.39
N ASN A 112 9.46 -3.93 -15.61
CA ASN A 112 10.88 -3.73 -15.29
C ASN A 112 11.68 -2.84 -16.27
N ARG A 113 11.05 -2.11 -17.20
CA ARG A 113 11.77 -1.17 -18.09
C ARG A 113 11.00 0.09 -18.51
N GLN A 114 9.68 0.14 -18.36
CA GLN A 114 8.90 1.22 -18.96
C GLN A 114 7.58 1.49 -18.21
N ILE A 115 7.51 2.59 -17.44
CA ILE A 115 6.32 2.91 -16.65
C ILE A 115 5.40 3.87 -17.42
N ARG A 116 4.24 3.42 -17.88
CA ARG A 116 3.17 4.26 -18.43
C ARG A 116 2.27 4.86 -17.34
N LEU A 117 2.12 6.18 -17.26
CA LEU A 117 1.14 6.84 -16.39
C LEU A 117 0.34 7.91 -17.14
N GLN A 118 -0.89 8.18 -16.72
CA GLN A 118 -1.68 9.31 -17.23
C GLN A 118 -1.56 10.48 -16.25
N CYS A 119 -1.30 11.68 -16.78
CA CYS A 119 -1.20 12.90 -16.00
C CYS A 119 -1.95 14.04 -16.68
N ASP A 120 -2.87 14.68 -15.95
CA ASP A 120 -3.85 15.58 -16.53
C ASP A 120 -3.89 16.95 -15.84
N SER A 121 -3.61 18.02 -16.60
CA SER A 121 -3.79 19.41 -16.16
C SER A 121 -5.25 19.82 -16.28
N ASN A 122 -6.03 19.54 -15.25
CA ASN A 122 -7.43 19.94 -15.19
C ASN A 122 -7.57 21.43 -14.90
N GLN A 123 -8.50 22.10 -15.60
CA GLN A 123 -8.72 23.55 -15.48
C GLN A 123 -7.46 24.38 -15.72
N LYS A 124 -6.54 23.88 -16.55
CA LYS A 124 -5.24 24.50 -16.85
C LYS A 124 -4.33 24.69 -15.63
N ARG A 125 -4.55 23.95 -14.54
CA ARG A 125 -3.75 24.05 -13.32
C ARG A 125 -2.54 23.11 -13.38
N TYR A 126 -1.46 23.53 -12.73
CA TYR A 126 -0.30 22.67 -12.52
C TYR A 126 -0.70 21.42 -11.74
N GLN A 127 -0.27 20.25 -12.21
CA GLN A 127 -0.46 18.97 -11.54
C GLN A 127 0.85 18.17 -11.58
N MET A 128 1.17 17.49 -10.49
CA MET A 128 2.36 16.64 -10.37
C MET A 128 1.92 15.19 -10.14
N CYS A 129 2.20 14.34 -11.11
CA CYS A 129 1.96 12.90 -10.99
C CYS A 129 3.23 12.25 -10.44
N GLN A 130 3.16 11.90 -9.16
CA GLN A 130 4.30 11.42 -8.39
C GLN A 130 4.73 10.03 -8.86
N VAL A 131 6.00 9.92 -9.20
CA VAL A 131 6.63 8.67 -9.62
C VAL A 131 8.13 8.83 -9.52
N ASP A 132 8.80 7.84 -8.93
CA ASP A 132 10.26 7.84 -8.84
C ASP A 132 10.88 7.51 -10.20
N LEU A 133 11.72 8.40 -10.70
CA LEU A 133 12.46 8.24 -11.96
C LEU A 133 13.86 7.64 -11.75
N GLY A 134 14.39 7.62 -10.53
CA GLY A 134 15.80 7.32 -10.27
C GLY A 134 16.74 8.44 -10.68
N ARG A 135 18.06 8.24 -10.52
CA ARG A 135 19.08 9.29 -10.75
C ARG A 135 19.20 9.72 -12.20
N GLN A 136 19.01 8.80 -13.14
CA GLN A 136 19.17 9.04 -14.58
C GLN A 136 17.88 8.79 -15.37
N GLY A 137 16.74 8.74 -14.69
CA GLY A 137 15.47 8.48 -15.35
C GLY A 137 15.00 9.61 -16.23
N ARG A 138 14.18 9.26 -17.21
CA ARG A 138 13.56 10.19 -18.14
C ARG A 138 12.07 9.89 -18.32
N ALA A 139 11.29 10.92 -18.57
CA ALA A 139 9.90 10.78 -19.00
C ALA A 139 9.77 11.16 -20.48
N ARG A 140 8.80 10.57 -21.16
CA ARG A 140 8.43 10.89 -22.54
C ARG A 140 6.90 10.90 -22.68
N LEU A 141 6.35 11.89 -23.36
CA LEU A 141 4.94 11.86 -23.75
C LEU A 141 4.75 10.77 -24.82
N VAL A 142 3.75 9.91 -24.65
CA VAL A 142 3.44 8.83 -25.60
C VAL A 142 2.05 8.93 -26.21
N LYS A 143 1.14 9.66 -25.55
CA LYS A 143 -0.19 9.94 -26.10
C LYS A 143 -0.71 11.25 -25.55
N GLN A 144 -1.09 12.18 -26.42
CA GLN A 144 -1.80 13.39 -26.01
C GLN A 144 -3.30 13.08 -25.89
N MET A 145 -3.91 13.56 -24.81
CA MET A 145 -5.34 13.38 -24.49
C MET A 145 -6.09 14.73 -24.37
N SER A 146 -5.37 15.85 -24.42
CA SER A 146 -5.94 17.19 -24.49
C SER A 146 -5.93 17.74 -25.92
N ASP A 147 -6.87 18.63 -26.21
CA ASP A 147 -6.82 19.48 -27.42
C ASP A 147 -5.70 20.51 -27.31
N THR A 148 -5.39 20.95 -26.09
CA THR A 148 -4.21 21.80 -25.83
C THR A 148 -2.93 21.01 -26.05
N ARG A 149 -1.99 21.59 -26.81
CA ARG A 149 -0.69 20.97 -27.11
C ARG A 149 0.12 20.72 -25.84
N CYS A 150 0.67 19.52 -25.75
CA CYS A 150 1.63 19.13 -24.73
C CYS A 150 3.07 19.36 -25.22
N THR A 151 3.65 20.51 -24.85
CA THR A 151 5.04 20.87 -25.16
C THR A 151 5.92 20.74 -23.93
N GLU A 152 7.02 19.99 -24.05
CA GLU A 152 7.98 19.78 -22.97
C GLU A 152 8.62 21.11 -22.55
N GLY A 153 8.82 21.32 -21.26
CA GLY A 153 9.37 22.56 -20.69
C GLY A 153 8.34 23.71 -20.59
N TYR A 154 7.17 23.59 -21.22
CA TYR A 154 6.12 24.61 -21.17
C TYR A 154 4.84 24.12 -20.50
N SER A 155 4.23 23.08 -21.03
CA SER A 155 2.95 22.54 -20.54
C SER A 155 3.12 21.15 -19.92
N TRP A 156 4.30 20.54 -20.00
CA TRP A 156 4.66 19.38 -19.22
C TRP A 156 6.17 19.25 -19.07
N GLY A 157 6.61 18.41 -18.16
CA GLY A 157 8.02 18.03 -17.99
C GLY A 157 8.16 17.00 -16.89
N TRP A 158 9.38 16.74 -16.45
CA TRP A 158 9.64 15.81 -15.35
C TRP A 158 10.81 16.25 -14.49
N ASN A 159 10.84 15.74 -13.27
CA ASN A 159 11.96 15.84 -12.35
C ASN A 159 12.02 14.57 -11.49
N ARG A 160 12.86 14.57 -10.45
CA ARG A 160 13.02 13.41 -9.56
C ARG A 160 11.75 13.01 -8.80
N ALA A 161 10.81 13.94 -8.62
CA ALA A 161 9.54 13.68 -7.95
C ALA A 161 8.46 13.13 -8.89
N GLY A 162 8.61 13.30 -10.20
CA GLY A 162 7.69 12.73 -11.18
C GLY A 162 7.50 13.57 -12.44
N VAL A 163 6.37 13.35 -13.12
CA VAL A 163 5.95 14.10 -14.30
C VAL A 163 5.00 15.21 -13.87
N TRP A 164 5.26 16.43 -14.31
CA TRP A 164 4.33 17.54 -14.12
C TRP A 164 3.66 17.92 -15.44
N VAL A 165 2.43 18.39 -15.35
CA VAL A 165 1.64 18.92 -16.47
C VAL A 165 0.98 20.23 -16.06
N ASN A 166 0.81 21.15 -17.01
CA ASN A 166 0.26 22.48 -16.80
C ASN A 166 -0.42 22.98 -18.08
N HIS A 167 -1.08 24.14 -18.01
CA HIS A 167 -1.66 24.84 -19.16
C HIS A 167 -2.71 24.01 -19.94
N GLY A 168 -3.31 22.99 -19.33
CA GLY A 168 -4.34 22.16 -19.96
C GLY A 168 -3.79 20.96 -20.71
N CYS A 169 -2.48 20.70 -20.63
CA CYS A 169 -1.89 19.48 -21.15
C CYS A 169 -2.38 18.25 -20.37
N ARG A 170 -2.91 17.27 -21.10
CA ARG A 170 -3.34 15.96 -20.59
C ARG A 170 -2.73 14.90 -21.47
N GLY A 171 -2.15 13.88 -20.87
CA GLY A 171 -1.47 12.87 -21.66
C GLY A 171 -1.04 11.64 -20.89
N GLN A 172 -0.70 10.62 -21.66
CA GLN A 172 -0.04 9.42 -21.18
C GLN A 172 1.47 9.58 -21.39
N PHE A 173 2.22 9.33 -20.34
CA PHE A 173 3.67 9.45 -20.27
C PHE A 173 4.28 8.10 -20.01
N VAL A 174 5.49 7.89 -20.52
CA VAL A 174 6.33 6.76 -20.22
C VAL A 174 7.54 7.22 -19.45
N ILE A 175 7.91 6.51 -18.39
CA ILE A 175 9.17 6.67 -17.67
C ILE A 175 10.10 5.51 -18.01
N ASP A 176 11.34 5.85 -18.36
CA ASP A 176 12.46 4.94 -18.37
C ASP A 176 13.25 5.17 -17.07
N ARG A 177 13.19 4.22 -16.14
CA ARG A 177 13.94 4.28 -14.88
C ARG A 177 15.37 3.84 -15.13
N ARG A 178 16.32 4.68 -14.75
CA ARG A 178 17.76 4.36 -14.77
C ARG A 178 18.34 4.64 -13.40
N TRP A 179 18.79 3.58 -12.75
CA TRP A 179 19.37 3.59 -11.40
C TRP A 179 20.87 3.81 -11.46
#